data_AF-A0A3C1PN88-F1
#
_entry.id   AF-A0A3C1PN88-F1
#
_cell.length_a   1.000
_cell.length_b   1.000
_cell.length_c   1.000
_cell.angle_alpha   90.00
_cell.angle_beta   90.00
_cell.angle_gamma   90.00
#
_symmetry.space_group_name_H-M   'P 1'
#
loop_
_entity.id
_entity.type
_entity.pdbx_description
1 polymer ?
#
loop_
_entity_poly.entity_id
_entity_poly.type
_entity_poly.pdbx_seq_one_letter_code
_entity_poly.pdbx_strand_id
1 'polypeptide(L)' 'VRYLEWMMNVFDFEFMKSKRLAEVSLNYRNEAFFGEDLELYCANISELQKIVAIKRKNDGKEVCLGEFVFC' A
#
# COMPACT_ATOMS: atom_id res chain seq x y z
N VAL A 1 12.28 -2.87 -1.48
CA VAL A 1 11.57 -2.02 -0.48
C VAL A 1 10.73 -0.90 -1.11
N ARG A 2 10.83 -0.60 -2.41
CA ARG A 2 10.07 0.50 -3.06
C ARG A 2 8.54 0.41 -2.98
N TYR A 3 7.95 -0.78 -3.02
CA TYR A 3 6.48 -0.92 -2.93
C TYR A 3 5.94 -0.45 -1.59
N LEU A 4 6.64 -0.75 -0.49
CA LEU A 4 6.27 -0.28 0.84
C LEU A 4 6.32 1.25 0.92
N GLU A 5 7.40 1.86 0.40
CA GLU A 5 7.55 3.32 0.36
C GLU A 5 6.40 3.98 -0.40
N TRP A 6 6.03 3.44 -1.56
CA TRP A 6 4.89 3.95 -2.32
C TRP A 6 3.56 3.78 -1.58
N MET A 7 3.33 2.66 -0.91
CA MET A 7 2.12 2.44 -0.11
C MET A 7 2.05 3.41 1.08
N MET A 8 3.16 3.67 1.76
CA MET A 8 3.20 4.59 2.91
C MET A 8 2.86 6.03 2.51
N ASN A 9 3.19 6.44 1.29
CA ASN A 9 2.86 7.77 0.76
C ASN A 9 1.35 7.96 0.50
N VAL A 10 0.54 6.89 0.57
CA VAL A 10 -0.92 6.98 0.46
C VAL A 10 -1.54 7.51 1.75
N PHE A 11 -0.86 7.38 2.88
CA PHE A 11 -1.35 7.87 4.16
C PHE A 11 -1.06 9.36 4.31
N ASP A 12 -2.07 10.11 4.75
CA ASP A 12 -1.96 11.53 5.00
C ASP A 12 -1.01 11.82 6.16
N PHE A 13 -0.33 12.97 6.07
CA PHE A 13 0.68 13.37 7.05
C PHE A 13 0.11 13.47 8.47
N GLU A 14 -1.12 13.98 8.62
CA GLU A 14 -1.78 14.12 9.92
C GLU A 14 -2.11 12.76 10.56
N PHE A 15 -2.59 11.80 9.76
CA PHE A 15 -2.75 10.41 10.21
C PHE A 15 -1.43 9.80 10.65
N MET A 16 -0.37 9.97 9.87
CA MET A 16 0.97 9.44 10.17
C MET A 16 1.64 10.10 11.39
N LYS A 17 1.22 11.31 11.75
CA LYS A 17 1.68 12.02 12.94
C LYS A 17 0.93 11.59 14.20
N SER A 18 -0.35 11.25 14.07
CA SER A 18 -1.22 10.87 15.19
C SER A 18 -1.18 9.39 15.54
N LYS A 19 -0.75 8.52 14.62
CA LYS A 19 -0.71 7.07 14.78
C LYS A 19 0.67 6.51 14.49
N ARG A 20 0.99 5.37 15.10
CA ARG A 20 2.22 4.61 14.82
C ARG A 20 1.88 3.33 14.08
N LEU A 21 2.73 2.96 13.13
CA LEU A 21 2.61 1.67 12.45
C LEU A 21 3.00 0.58 13.44
N ALA A 22 2.06 -0.29 13.78
CA ALA A 22 2.28 -1.42 14.67
C ALA A 22 2.72 -2.66 13.89
N GLU A 23 2.04 -2.95 12.78
CA GLU A 23 2.31 -4.11 11.94
C GLU A 23 2.08 -3.77 10.47
N VAL A 24 2.93 -4.35 9.62
CA VAL A 24 2.73 -4.35 8.17
C VAL A 24 2.95 -5.75 7.62
N SER A 25 1.97 -6.24 6.88
CA SER A 25 2.03 -7.52 6.16
C SER A 25 2.01 -7.26 4.66
N LEU A 26 3.00 -7.76 3.94
CA LEU A 26 3.14 -7.57 2.49
C LEU A 26 3.01 -8.90 1.75
N ASN A 27 2.13 -8.93 0.76
CA ASN A 27 1.93 -10.05 -0.13
C ASN A 27 2.33 -9.64 -1.55
N TYR A 28 3.51 -10.09 -1.98
CA TYR A 28 4.06 -9.86 -3.32
C TYR A 28 3.53 -10.92 -4.28
N ARG A 29 2.84 -10.50 -5.34
CA ARG A 29 2.14 -11.42 -6.26
C ARG A 29 2.72 -11.42 -7.67
N ASN A 30 3.06 -10.24 -8.18
CA ASN A 30 3.65 -10.08 -9.51
C ASN A 30 4.80 -9.07 -9.43
N GLU A 31 5.72 -9.14 -10.37
CA GLU A 31 6.74 -8.11 -10.55
C GLU A 31 6.20 -6.98 -11.44
N ALA A 32 6.69 -5.77 -11.19
CA ALA A 32 6.50 -4.61 -12.04
C ALA A 32 7.86 -4.21 -12.64
N PHE A 33 7.87 -3.92 -13.92
CA PHE A 33 9.07 -3.55 -14.66
C PHE A 33 9.18 -2.04 -14.86
N PHE A 34 10.39 -1.59 -15.22
CA PHE A 34 10.64 -0.19 -15.52
C PHE A 34 9.75 0.29 -16.68
N GLY A 35 9.11 1.45 -16.50
CA GLY A 35 8.19 2.03 -17.48
C GLY A 35 6.75 1.54 -17.38
N GLU A 36 6.43 0.60 -16.49
CA GLU A 36 5.04 0.24 -16.21
C GLU A 36 4.39 1.24 -15.27
N ASP A 37 3.21 1.72 -15.64
CA ASP A 37 2.39 2.57 -14.78
C ASP A 37 1.67 1.73 -13.72
N LEU A 38 1.79 2.18 -12.47
CA LEU A 38 1.17 1.53 -11.31
C LEU A 38 0.12 2.45 -10.69
N GLU A 39 -0.93 1.82 -10.16
CA GLU A 39 -1.99 2.47 -9.39
C GLU A 39 -2.03 1.91 -7.98
N LEU A 40 -2.27 2.82 -7.03
CA LEU A 40 -2.43 2.49 -5.62
C LEU A 40 -3.88 2.68 -5.21
N TYR A 41 -4.42 1.67 -4.56
CA TYR A 41 -5.78 1.63 -4.05
C TYR A 41 -5.73 1.45 -2.55
N CYS A 42 -6.34 2.34 -1.78
CA CYS A 42 -6.42 2.21 -0.33
C CYS A 42 -7.86 1.95 0.10
N ALA A 43 -8.08 0.86 0.83
CA ALA A 43 -9.32 0.56 1.52
C ALA A 43 -9.12 0.77 3.02
N ASN A 44 -10.00 1.56 3.63
CA ASN A 44 -10.06 1.71 5.08
C ASN A 44 -10.95 0.60 5.65
N ILE A 45 -10.36 -0.32 6.40
CA ILE A 45 -11.09 -1.41 7.06
C ILE A 45 -11.63 -0.93 8.41
N SER A 46 -10.81 -0.15 9.13
CA SER A 46 -11.19 0.54 10.36
C SER A 46 -10.37 1.83 10.52
N GLU A 47 -10.51 2.53 11.65
CA GLU A 47 -9.67 3.69 11.96
C GLU A 47 -8.17 3.35 12.10
N LEU A 48 -7.86 2.09 12.42
CA LEU A 48 -6.50 1.60 12.70
C LEU A 48 -6.03 0.53 11.72
N GLN A 49 -6.87 0.12 10.75
CA GLN A 49 -6.52 -0.92 9.79
C GLN A 49 -6.80 -0.44 8.37
N LYS A 50 -5.77 -0.51 7.53
CA LYS A 50 -5.85 -0.12 6.12
C LYS A 50 -5.25 -1.19 5.23
N ILE A 51 -5.85 -1.42 4.07
CA ILE A 51 -5.31 -2.30 3.04
C ILE A 51 -4.95 -1.45 1.83
N VAL A 52 -3.72 -1.57 1.34
CA VAL A 52 -3.22 -0.88 0.16
C VAL A 52 -2.85 -1.89 -0.91
N ALA A 53 -3.46 -1.81 -2.09
CA ALA A 53 -3.13 -2.64 -3.24
C ALA A 53 -2.39 -1.81 -4.29
N ILE A 54 -1.29 -2.36 -4.83
CA ILE A 54 -0.62 -1.84 -6.02
C ILE A 54 -1.03 -2.70 -7.20
N LYS A 55 -1.56 -2.09 -8.25
CA LYS A 55 -1.95 -2.77 -9.49
C LYS A 55 -1.28 -2.12 -10.70
N ARG A 56 -0.99 -2.91 -11.73
CA ARG A 56 -0.53 -2.34 -13.00
C ARG A 56 -1.72 -1.76 -13.76
N LYS A 57 -1.55 -0.57 -14.34
CA LYS A 57 -2.60 0.07 -15.14
C LYS A 57 -2.92 -0.69 -16.42
N ASN A 58 -1.92 -1.35 -17.01
CA ASN A 58 -2.03 -1.99 -18.31
C ASN A 58 -2.96 -3.23 -18.32
N ASP A 59 -2.89 -4.05 -17.27
CA ASP A 59 -3.63 -5.32 -17.19
C ASP A 59 -4.38 -5.54 -15.87
N GLY A 60 -4.35 -4.55 -14.96
CA GLY A 60 -5.03 -4.60 -13.68
C GLY A 60 -4.46 -5.63 -12.70
N LYS A 61 -3.34 -6.30 -13.04
CA LYS A 61 -2.78 -7.32 -12.15
C LYS A 61 -2.22 -6.69 -10.90
N GLU A 62 -2.53 -7.32 -9.79
CA GLU A 62 -2.02 -6.91 -8.49
C GLU A 62 -0.56 -7.31 -8.35
N VAL A 63 0.29 -6.32 -8.10
CA VAL A 63 1.73 -6.45 -7.93
C VAL A 63 2.02 -6.77 -6.47
N CYS A 64 1.43 -6.01 -5.55
CA CYS A 64 1.62 -6.16 -4.12
C CYS A 64 0.36 -5.74 -3.36
N LEU A 65 0.03 -6.46 -2.30
CA LEU A 65 -1.02 -6.11 -1.34
C LEU A 65 -0.36 -5.90 0.03
N GLY A 66 -0.57 -4.74 0.62
CA GLY A 66 -0.09 -4.40 1.95
C GLY A 66 -1.26 -4.24 2.91
N GLU A 67 -1.19 -4.91 4.05
CA GLU A 67 -2.08 -4.71 5.18
C GLU A 67 -1.33 -3.96 6.28
N PHE A 68 -1.89 -2.85 6.73
CA PHE A 68 -1.27 -1.93 7.68
C PHE A 68 -2.15 -1.80 8.91
N VAL A 69 -1.57 -2.10 10.07
CA VAL A 69 -2.22 -1.98 11.39
C VAL A 69 -1.49 -0.90 12.18
N PHE A 70 -2.27 0.01 12.76
CA PHE A 70 -1.79 1.18 13.50
C PHE A 70 -2.18 1.12 14.98
N CYS A 71 -1.44 1.84 15.81
CA CYS A 71 -1.72 2.09 17.23
C CYS A 71 -1.57 3.56 17.62
#